data_AF-A0A954L0G3-F1
#
_entry.id   AF-A0A954L0G3-F1
#
_cell.length_a   1.000
_cell.length_b   1.000
_cell.length_c   1.000
_cell.angle_alpha   90.00
_cell.angle_beta   90.00
_cell.angle_gamma   90.00
#
_symmetry.space_group_name_H-M   'P 1'
#
loop_
_entity.id
_entity.type
_entity.pdbx_description
1 polymer ?
#
loop_
_entity_poly.entity_id
_entity_poly.type
_entity_poly.pdbx_seq_one_letter_code
_entity_poly.pdbx_strand_id
1 'polypeptide(L)'
;MWPPQPRPTCERQQFSHTYHSAHYWPLPYVCQDRQVVRDIVNVQLNNGWQEQTTLYDRHFEPDQQLSVPGRLHLLDILEIVPAGRRTVFVQSSYNAEIDSTRLTNVQLAVAELTGPDSVPVVLRPGREYSRPASEVKVINDLYISSTPTPRLASAAGGGGAGGGGAAGAISGAAPTGP
;
A
#
# COMPACT_ATOMS: atom_id res chain seq x y z
N MET A 1 -11.71 28.77 22.28
CA MET A 1 -10.94 28.54 23.52
C MET A 1 -9.50 28.27 23.10
N TRP A 2 -8.59 29.19 23.40
CA TRP A 2 -7.16 29.12 23.07
C TRP A 2 -6.38 28.82 24.36
N PRO A 3 -5.35 27.96 24.38
CA PRO A 3 -4.71 27.24 23.26
C PRO A 3 -5.31 25.83 23.01
N PRO A 4 -5.03 25.21 21.84
CA PRO A 4 -5.60 23.91 21.41
C PRO A 4 -5.00 22.68 22.11
N GLN A 5 -3.96 22.84 22.93
CA GLN A 5 -3.39 21.78 23.75
C GLN A 5 -3.27 22.25 25.20
N PRO A 6 -3.46 21.36 26.19
CA PRO A 6 -3.19 21.69 27.58
C PRO A 6 -1.73 22.10 27.73
N ARG A 7 -1.45 23.08 28.60
CA ARG A 7 -0.07 23.41 28.94
C ARG A 7 0.63 22.14 29.42
N PRO A 8 1.88 21.88 29.02
CA PRO A 8 2.64 20.76 29.53
C PRO A 8 2.58 20.77 31.06
N THR A 9 2.08 19.68 31.66
CA THR A 9 2.03 19.48 33.12
C THR A 9 3.35 18.96 33.67
N CYS A 10 4.37 18.80 32.81
CA CYS A 10 5.71 18.44 33.21
C CYS A 10 6.30 19.49 34.16
N GLU A 11 7.31 19.08 34.93
CA GLU A 11 7.99 19.96 35.88
C GLU A 11 8.43 21.27 35.21
N ARG A 12 8.26 22.38 35.92
CA ARG A 12 8.70 23.69 35.44
C ARG A 12 10.20 23.63 35.17
N GLN A 13 10.60 24.18 34.02
CA GLN A 13 11.99 24.31 33.65
C GLN A 13 12.76 25.06 34.76
N GLN A 14 13.87 24.47 35.22
CA GLN A 14 14.73 25.05 36.25
C GLN A 14 15.25 26.43 35.79
N PHE A 15 15.41 27.38 36.72
CA PHE A 15 15.88 28.74 36.38
C PHE A 15 17.24 28.76 35.69
N SER A 16 18.11 27.79 35.99
CA SER A 16 19.38 27.59 35.28
C SER A 16 19.16 27.31 33.79
N HIS A 17 18.22 26.44 33.45
CA HIS A 17 17.90 26.12 32.06
C HIS A 17 17.30 27.34 31.33
N THR A 18 16.50 28.18 32.00
CA THR A 18 15.97 29.44 31.43
C THR A 18 17.08 30.47 31.19
N TYR A 19 18.03 30.59 32.12
CA TYR A 19 19.20 31.45 31.96
C TYR A 19 20.05 31.00 30.76
N HIS A 20 20.36 29.70 30.70
CA HIS A 20 21.15 29.15 29.61
C HIS A 20 20.41 29.21 28.25
N SER A 21 19.08 29.07 28.24
CA SER A 21 18.30 29.16 27.00
C SER A 21 18.30 30.56 26.40
N ALA A 22 18.30 31.60 27.23
CA ALA A 22 18.37 32.98 26.77
C ALA A 22 19.79 33.38 26.30
N HIS A 23 20.84 32.84 26.93
CA HIS A 23 22.22 33.28 26.69
C HIS A 23 23.00 32.45 25.67
N TYR A 24 22.65 31.18 25.47
CA TYR A 24 23.41 30.26 24.60
C TYR A 24 22.63 29.84 23.35
N TRP A 25 21.46 30.43 23.09
CA TRP A 25 20.74 30.20 21.84
C TRP A 25 21.66 30.48 20.64
N PRO A 26 21.83 29.54 19.69
CA PRO A 26 21.00 28.36 19.42
C PRO A 26 21.52 26.99 19.95
N LEU A 27 22.64 26.90 20.66
CA LEU A 27 23.19 25.65 21.20
C LEU A 27 22.92 25.56 22.72
N PRO A 28 22.30 24.47 23.24
CA PRO A 28 22.35 23.08 22.75
C PRO A 28 21.10 22.61 21.98
N TYR A 29 20.07 23.45 21.85
CA TYR A 29 18.76 23.05 21.31
C TYR A 29 18.83 22.55 19.87
N VAL A 30 19.71 23.11 19.04
CA VAL A 30 19.90 22.63 17.65
C VAL A 30 20.30 21.16 17.60
N CYS A 31 21.09 20.65 18.57
CA CYS A 31 21.45 19.25 18.60
C CYS A 31 20.25 18.36 18.97
N GLN A 32 19.47 18.79 19.94
CA GLN A 32 18.25 18.09 20.40
C GLN A 32 17.18 18.09 19.31
N ASP A 33 16.90 19.24 18.70
CA ASP A 33 15.92 19.38 17.62
C ASP A 33 16.29 18.52 16.40
N ARG A 34 17.58 18.51 16.02
CA ARG A 34 18.08 17.61 14.95
C ARG A 34 17.88 16.15 15.30
N GLN A 35 18.09 15.76 16.56
CA GLN A 35 17.86 14.39 17.00
C GLN A 35 16.37 14.05 16.96
N VAL A 36 15.49 14.91 17.48
CA VAL A 36 14.03 14.72 17.45
C VAL A 36 13.53 14.53 16.02
N VAL A 37 13.98 15.37 15.07
CA VAL A 37 13.60 15.23 13.66
C VAL A 37 14.10 13.89 13.09
N ARG A 38 15.35 13.50 13.38
CA ARG A 38 15.90 12.21 12.93
C ARG A 38 15.11 11.05 13.51
N ASP A 39 14.73 11.11 14.77
CA ASP A 39 13.99 10.04 15.45
C ASP A 39 12.59 9.87 14.83
N ILE A 40 11.89 10.97 14.56
CA ILE A 40 10.59 10.94 13.88
C ILE A 40 10.72 10.32 12.48
N VAL A 41 11.71 10.74 11.70
CA VAL A 41 11.97 10.19 10.36
C VAL A 41 12.33 8.71 10.44
N ASN A 42 13.14 8.30 11.42
CA ASN A 42 13.51 6.90 11.61
C ASN A 42 12.30 6.03 11.95
N VAL A 43 11.38 6.52 12.79
CA VAL A 43 10.13 5.82 13.11
C VAL A 43 9.28 5.67 11.85
N GLN A 44 9.12 6.74 11.06
CA GLN A 44 8.37 6.69 9.80
C GLN A 44 8.99 5.70 8.80
N LEU A 45 10.31 5.71 8.65
CA LEU A 45 11.02 4.76 7.81
C LEU A 45 10.80 3.33 8.28
N ASN A 46 10.94 3.06 9.57
CA ASN A 46 10.77 1.71 10.12
C ASN A 46 9.34 1.21 9.94
N ASN A 47 8.33 2.07 10.16
CA ASN A 47 6.93 1.73 9.90
C ASN A 47 6.69 1.45 8.41
N GLY A 48 7.24 2.27 7.52
CA GLY A 48 7.11 2.07 6.07
C GLY A 48 7.75 0.77 5.59
N TRP A 49 8.93 0.42 6.10
CA TRP A 49 9.54 -0.88 5.83
C TRP A 49 8.73 -2.03 6.39
N GLN A 50 8.21 -1.89 7.61
CA GLN A 50 7.35 -2.89 8.23
C GLN A 50 6.07 -3.11 7.40
N GLU A 51 5.44 -2.05 6.92
CA GLU A 51 4.27 -2.09 6.02
C GLU A 51 4.59 -2.75 4.69
N GLN A 52 5.68 -2.34 4.02
CA GLN A 52 6.11 -2.93 2.75
C GLN A 52 6.46 -4.42 2.84
N THR A 53 6.82 -4.90 4.04
CA THR A 53 7.17 -6.30 4.27
C THR A 53 6.05 -7.08 4.97
N THR A 54 4.85 -6.50 5.09
CA THR A 54 3.67 -7.15 5.67
C THR A 54 2.80 -7.81 4.60
N LEU A 55 2.57 -9.12 4.76
CA LEU A 55 1.54 -9.88 4.06
C LEU A 55 0.19 -9.68 4.79
N TYR A 56 -0.68 -8.92 4.15
CA TYR A 56 -2.07 -8.68 4.57
C TYR A 56 -3.03 -9.80 4.14
N ASP A 57 -4.25 -9.73 4.66
CA ASP A 57 -5.34 -10.67 4.37
C ASP A 57 -5.57 -10.92 2.86
N ARG A 58 -5.47 -9.88 2.02
CA ARG A 58 -5.62 -9.98 0.55
C ARG A 58 -4.57 -10.85 -0.16
N HIS A 59 -3.46 -11.16 0.50
CA HIS A 59 -2.41 -12.03 -0.02
C HIS A 59 -2.69 -13.51 0.27
N PHE A 60 -3.78 -13.82 0.97
CA PHE A 60 -4.21 -15.16 1.29
C PHE A 60 -5.51 -15.50 0.58
N GLU A 61 -5.61 -16.75 0.14
CA GLU A 61 -6.86 -17.34 -0.31
C GLU A 61 -7.74 -17.73 0.89
N PRO A 62 -9.04 -18.03 0.70
CA PRO A 62 -9.92 -18.48 1.79
C PRO A 62 -9.37 -19.69 2.57
N ASP A 63 -8.60 -20.55 1.90
CA ASP A 63 -7.92 -21.72 2.47
C ASP A 63 -6.64 -21.38 3.26
N GLN A 64 -6.37 -20.09 3.49
CA GLN A 64 -5.19 -19.56 4.18
C GLN A 64 -3.85 -19.87 3.50
N GLN A 65 -3.90 -20.31 2.24
CA GLN A 65 -2.73 -20.47 1.38
C GLN A 65 -2.35 -19.13 0.75
N LEU A 66 -1.07 -18.99 0.41
CA LEU A 66 -0.56 -17.77 -0.22
C LEU A 66 -1.05 -17.70 -1.67
N SER A 67 -1.77 -16.62 -2.01
CA SER A 67 -2.27 -16.39 -3.36
C SER A 67 -1.13 -16.00 -4.31
N VAL A 68 -1.40 -15.96 -5.63
CA VAL A 68 -0.42 -15.51 -6.62
C VAL A 68 0.16 -14.12 -6.30
N PRO A 69 -0.64 -13.08 -6.02
CA PRO A 69 -0.07 -11.78 -5.63
C PRO A 69 0.65 -11.82 -4.27
N GLY A 70 0.26 -12.73 -3.36
CA GLY A 70 1.03 -13.00 -2.13
C GLY A 70 2.42 -13.54 -2.40
N ARG A 71 2.54 -14.51 -3.30
CA ARG A 71 3.83 -15.10 -3.72
C ARG A 71 4.73 -14.09 -4.41
N LEU A 72 4.18 -13.29 -5.32
CA LEU A 72 4.93 -12.24 -6.01
C LEU A 72 5.42 -11.17 -5.01
N HIS A 73 4.61 -10.80 -4.03
CA HIS A 73 5.04 -9.86 -3.01
C HIS A 73 6.12 -10.45 -2.09
N LEU A 74 6.02 -11.73 -1.75
CA LEU A 74 7.04 -12.43 -0.99
C LEU A 74 8.38 -12.45 -1.76
N LEU A 75 8.36 -12.74 -3.06
CA LEU A 75 9.54 -12.64 -3.93
C LEU A 75 10.14 -11.23 -3.92
N ASP A 76 9.30 -10.20 -4.06
CA ASP A 76 9.72 -8.80 -4.00
C ASP A 76 10.41 -8.46 -2.66
N ILE A 77 9.90 -8.98 -1.55
CA ILE A 77 10.53 -8.83 -0.23
C ILE A 77 11.91 -9.51 -0.19
N LEU A 78 12.06 -10.69 -0.78
CA LEU A 78 13.33 -11.42 -0.78
C LEU A 78 14.38 -10.79 -1.69
N GLU A 79 13.99 -10.26 -2.84
CA GLU A 79 14.90 -9.73 -3.85
C GLU A 79 15.27 -8.26 -3.60
N ILE A 80 14.28 -7.40 -3.33
CA ILE A 80 14.47 -5.94 -3.31
C ILE A 80 14.82 -5.43 -1.92
N VAL A 81 14.24 -6.03 -0.86
CA VAL A 81 14.42 -5.49 0.50
C VAL A 81 15.84 -5.76 0.99
N PRO A 82 16.57 -4.75 1.52
CA PRO A 82 17.91 -4.93 2.06
C PRO A 82 17.94 -5.94 3.22
N ALA A 83 19.01 -6.73 3.32
CA ALA A 83 19.13 -7.80 4.32
C ALA A 83 18.86 -7.35 5.76
N GLY A 84 19.31 -6.16 6.17
CA GLY A 84 19.09 -5.62 7.52
C GLY A 84 17.64 -5.24 7.85
N ARG A 85 16.74 -5.22 6.86
CA ARG A 85 15.30 -4.93 7.03
C ARG A 85 14.41 -6.05 6.48
N ARG A 86 15.02 -7.17 6.09
CA ARG A 86 14.34 -8.31 5.45
C ARG A 86 13.71 -9.19 6.53
N THR A 87 12.51 -8.80 6.95
CA THR A 87 11.68 -9.53 7.91
C THR A 87 10.29 -9.64 7.32
N VAL A 88 9.77 -10.85 7.11
CA VAL A 88 8.42 -11.04 6.56
C VAL A 88 7.43 -10.94 7.71
N PHE A 89 6.54 -9.96 7.65
CA PHE A 89 5.44 -9.85 8.62
C PHE A 89 4.18 -10.48 8.07
N VAL A 90 3.44 -11.18 8.92
CA VAL A 90 2.11 -11.70 8.60
C VAL A 90 1.10 -10.96 9.47
N GLN A 91 0.05 -10.43 8.86
CA GLN A 91 -1.01 -9.77 9.61
C GLN A 91 -1.71 -10.76 10.55
N SER A 92 -1.81 -10.43 11.83
CA SER A 92 -2.61 -11.20 12.79
C SER A 92 -4.10 -10.99 12.54
N SER A 93 -4.86 -12.07 12.58
CA SER A 93 -6.32 -12.08 12.52
C SER A 93 -6.92 -12.14 13.94
N TYR A 94 -8.25 -12.30 14.02
CA TYR A 94 -8.94 -12.52 15.30
C TYR A 94 -8.87 -13.98 15.77
N ASN A 95 -8.39 -14.91 14.94
CA ASN A 95 -8.33 -16.34 15.26
C ASN A 95 -6.87 -16.83 15.24
N ALA A 96 -6.38 -17.29 16.39
CA ALA A 96 -5.02 -17.82 16.53
C ALA A 96 -4.75 -19.05 15.66
N GLU A 97 -5.78 -19.85 15.34
CA GLU A 97 -5.64 -21.02 14.44
C GLU A 97 -5.35 -20.57 13.01
N ILE A 98 -6.01 -19.51 12.54
CA ILE A 98 -5.75 -18.91 11.22
C ILE A 98 -4.33 -18.35 11.18
N ASP A 99 -3.91 -17.65 12.23
CA ASP A 99 -2.59 -17.02 12.31
C ASP A 99 -1.46 -18.06 12.30
N SER A 100 -1.60 -19.14 13.05
CA SER A 100 -0.63 -20.24 13.05
C SER A 100 -0.56 -20.95 11.70
N THR A 101 -1.70 -21.13 11.03
CA THR A 101 -1.76 -21.72 9.69
C THR A 101 -1.07 -20.81 8.66
N ARG A 102 -1.36 -19.51 8.67
CA ARG A 102 -0.71 -18.53 7.78
C ARG A 102 0.79 -18.45 8.01
N LEU A 103 1.23 -18.40 9.27
CA LEU A 103 2.65 -18.44 9.61
C LEU A 103 3.34 -19.66 9.04
N THR A 104 2.75 -20.85 9.23
CA THR A 104 3.31 -22.11 8.74
C THR A 104 3.40 -22.11 7.21
N ASN A 105 2.33 -21.70 6.52
CA ASN A 105 2.28 -21.63 5.07
C ASN A 105 3.31 -20.64 4.50
N VAL A 106 3.48 -19.48 5.13
CA VAL A 106 4.48 -18.48 4.72
C VAL A 106 5.89 -18.99 4.99
N GLN A 107 6.14 -19.63 6.14
CA GLN A 107 7.45 -20.23 6.44
C GLN A 107 7.83 -21.31 5.42
N LEU A 108 6.89 -22.15 5.01
CA LEU A 108 7.10 -23.14 3.96
C LEU A 108 7.43 -22.47 2.61
N ALA A 109 6.68 -21.43 2.23
CA ALA A 109 6.93 -20.69 1.00
C ALA A 109 8.28 -19.96 1.01
N VAL A 110 8.68 -19.39 2.15
CA VAL A 110 10.00 -18.75 2.31
C VAL A 110 11.12 -19.78 2.21
N ALA A 111 10.95 -20.96 2.82
CA ALA A 111 11.93 -22.04 2.74
C ALA A 111 12.11 -22.56 1.32
N GLU A 112 11.01 -22.65 0.55
CA GLU A 112 11.05 -23.03 -0.87
C GLU A 112 11.83 -22.01 -1.72
N LEU A 113 11.66 -20.72 -1.46
CA LEU A 113 12.23 -19.64 -2.28
C LEU A 113 13.66 -19.26 -1.89
N THR A 114 14.00 -19.33 -0.61
CA THR A 114 15.29 -18.84 -0.08
C THR A 114 16.33 -19.95 0.06
N GLY A 115 15.91 -21.23 0.03
CA GLY A 115 16.79 -22.38 0.17
C GLY A 115 17.46 -22.44 1.55
N PRO A 116 18.80 -22.37 1.66
CA PRO A 116 19.51 -22.48 2.94
C PRO A 116 19.41 -21.22 3.82
N ASP A 117 19.07 -20.07 3.23
CA ASP A 117 18.98 -18.81 3.97
C ASP A 117 17.64 -18.72 4.71
N SER A 118 17.69 -18.45 6.02
CA SER A 118 16.51 -18.32 6.85
C SER A 118 16.11 -16.85 6.98
N VAL A 119 14.92 -16.50 6.46
CA VAL A 119 14.31 -15.18 6.67
C VAL A 119 13.27 -15.28 7.80
N PRO A 120 13.32 -14.41 8.81
CA PRO A 120 12.38 -14.46 9.91
C PRO A 120 10.97 -14.08 9.46
N VAL A 121 9.99 -14.90 9.85
CA VAL A 121 8.56 -14.68 9.63
C VAL A 121 7.89 -14.41 10.97
N VAL A 122 7.21 -13.27 11.13
CA VAL A 122 6.68 -12.80 12.42
C VAL A 122 5.24 -12.31 12.28
N LEU A 123 4.39 -12.59 13.27
CA LEU A 123 3.04 -12.02 13.33
C LEU A 123 3.08 -10.55 13.75
N ARG A 124 2.26 -9.73 13.09
CA ARG A 124 2.10 -8.30 13.40
C ARG A 124 0.62 -7.97 13.61
N PRO A 125 0.25 -7.34 14.73
CA PRO A 125 -1.04 -6.70 14.85
C PRO A 125 -1.10 -5.47 13.95
N GLY A 126 -2.02 -5.48 13.00
CA GLY A 126 -2.17 -4.41 12.03
C GLY A 126 -3.46 -4.50 11.25
N ARG A 127 -3.87 -3.36 10.70
CA ARG A 127 -4.92 -3.28 9.69
C ARG A 127 -4.28 -2.85 8.38
N GLU A 128 -4.84 -3.35 7.29
CA GLU A 128 -4.50 -2.82 5.98
C GLU A 128 -5.06 -1.40 5.85
N TYR A 129 -4.20 -0.45 5.48
CA TYR A 129 -4.60 0.93 5.21
C TYR A 129 -4.89 1.17 3.72
N SER A 130 -4.51 0.23 2.85
CA SER A 130 -4.75 0.27 1.40
C SER A 130 -6.08 -0.36 1.00
N ARG A 131 -6.52 -0.06 -0.22
CA ARG A 131 -7.65 -0.73 -0.87
C ARG A 131 -7.11 -1.89 -1.70
N PRO A 132 -7.64 -3.11 -1.54
CA PRO A 132 -7.21 -4.24 -2.36
C PRO A 132 -7.56 -3.98 -3.84
N ALA A 133 -6.72 -4.52 -4.74
CA ALA A 133 -6.91 -4.34 -6.18
C ALA A 133 -8.25 -4.89 -6.68
N SER A 134 -8.79 -5.94 -6.02
CA SER A 134 -10.11 -6.48 -6.31
C SER A 134 -11.22 -5.46 -6.08
N GLU A 135 -11.18 -4.72 -4.97
CA GLU A 135 -12.15 -3.64 -4.68
C GLU A 135 -12.03 -2.52 -5.71
N VAL A 136 -10.80 -2.08 -6.01
CA VAL A 136 -10.55 -1.01 -6.99
C VAL A 136 -11.04 -1.42 -8.38
N LYS A 137 -10.82 -2.67 -8.78
CA LYS A 137 -11.31 -3.22 -10.05
C LYS A 137 -12.84 -3.15 -10.12
N VAL A 138 -13.54 -3.60 -9.08
CA VAL A 138 -15.01 -3.55 -9.03
C VAL A 138 -15.51 -2.11 -9.17
N ILE A 139 -14.89 -1.17 -8.46
CA ILE A 139 -15.27 0.26 -8.55
C ILE A 139 -15.05 0.79 -9.97
N ASN A 140 -13.92 0.45 -10.60
CA ASN A 140 -13.59 0.91 -11.95
C ASN A 140 -14.54 0.31 -12.99
N ASP A 141 -14.81 -1.00 -12.90
CA ASP A 141 -15.75 -1.68 -13.78
C ASP A 141 -17.16 -1.04 -13.67
N LEU A 142 -17.62 -0.74 -12.45
CA LEU A 142 -18.87 -0.02 -12.20
C LEU A 142 -18.86 1.41 -12.78
N TYR A 143 -17.75 2.14 -12.63
CA TYR A 143 -17.60 3.49 -13.17
C TYR A 143 -17.65 3.51 -14.71
N ILE A 144 -16.92 2.61 -15.37
CA ILE A 144 -16.94 2.47 -16.82
C ILE A 144 -18.35 2.09 -17.31
N SER A 145 -19.00 1.15 -16.63
CA SER A 145 -20.35 0.70 -17.01
C SER A 145 -21.43 1.76 -16.87
N SER A 146 -21.25 2.72 -15.95
CA SER A 146 -22.19 3.82 -15.70
C SER A 146 -21.90 5.07 -16.54
N THR A 147 -20.73 5.13 -17.19
CA THR A 147 -20.38 6.27 -18.05
C THR A 147 -21.10 6.16 -19.39
N PRO A 148 -21.97 7.13 -19.75
CA PRO A 148 -22.66 7.09 -21.04
C PRO A 148 -21.64 7.22 -22.18
N THR A 149 -21.93 6.56 -23.31
CA THR A 149 -21.05 6.61 -24.48
C THR A 149 -20.80 8.06 -24.91
N PRO A 150 -19.53 8.50 -25.06
CA PRO A 150 -19.21 9.89 -25.35
C PRO A 150 -19.83 10.32 -26.68
N ARG A 151 -20.62 11.39 -26.66
CA ARG A 151 -21.21 11.99 -27.86
C ARG A 151 -20.42 13.23 -28.24
N LEU A 152 -19.94 13.29 -29.48
CA LEU A 152 -19.48 14.54 -30.06
C LEU A 152 -20.72 15.37 -30.38
N ALA A 153 -20.79 16.60 -29.89
CA ALA A 153 -21.75 17.56 -30.46
C ALA A 153 -21.31 17.79 -31.90
N SER A 154 -22.07 17.28 -32.87
CA SER A 154 -21.90 17.66 -34.26
C SER A 154 -22.04 19.18 -34.31
N ALA A 155 -20.94 19.90 -34.56
CA ALA A 155 -21.02 21.33 -34.80
C ALA A 155 -21.98 21.54 -35.97
N ALA A 156 -23.15 22.09 -35.68
CA ALA A 156 -24.06 22.61 -36.68
C ALA A 156 -23.44 23.88 -37.28
N GLY A 157 -22.41 23.69 -38.10
CA GLY A 157 -21.86 24.69 -39.01
C GLY A 157 -22.16 24.20 -40.42
N GLY A 158 -23.18 24.78 -41.05
CA GLY A 158 -23.59 24.40 -42.40
C GLY A 158 -22.53 24.71 -43.46
N GLY A 159 -22.50 23.87 -44.50
CA GLY A 159 -21.90 24.23 -45.79
C GLY A 159 -21.14 23.09 -46.49
N GLY A 160 -21.75 22.54 -47.55
CA GLY A 160 -21.00 22.18 -48.77
C GLY A 160 -20.54 20.74 -49.00
N ALA A 161 -21.36 20.00 -49.75
CA ALA A 161 -21.04 19.05 -50.83
C ALA A 161 -19.65 18.35 -50.93
N GLY A 162 -19.70 17.02 -51.15
CA GLY A 162 -18.92 16.38 -52.22
C GLY A 162 -18.15 15.09 -51.90
N GLY A 163 -18.65 13.94 -52.39
CA GLY A 163 -17.91 12.73 -52.86
C GLY A 163 -17.04 11.95 -51.85
N GLY A 164 -16.98 10.62 -51.80
CA GLY A 164 -17.37 9.52 -52.66
C GLY A 164 -16.54 8.27 -52.29
N GLY A 165 -17.08 7.06 -52.53
CA GLY A 165 -16.34 5.77 -52.55
C GLY A 165 -16.23 5.03 -51.20
N ALA A 166 -17.03 3.99 -50.90
CA ALA A 166 -17.08 2.62 -51.44
C ALA A 166 -16.11 1.60 -50.79
N ALA A 167 -16.62 0.37 -50.64
CA ALA A 167 -15.99 -0.91 -50.22
C ALA A 167 -16.08 -1.23 -48.72
N GLY A 168 -16.62 -2.37 -48.28
CA GLY A 168 -17.19 -3.52 -48.97
C GLY A 168 -17.71 -4.51 -47.93
N ALA A 169 -18.87 -5.11 -48.22
CA ALA A 169 -19.43 -6.20 -47.44
C ALA A 169 -18.69 -7.51 -47.74
N ILE A 170 -18.46 -8.35 -46.73
CA ILE A 170 -18.40 -9.80 -46.91
C ILE A 170 -19.29 -10.50 -45.90
N SER A 171 -20.19 -11.28 -46.48
CA SER A 171 -21.23 -12.14 -45.93
C SER A 171 -20.67 -13.41 -45.31
N GLY A 172 -21.25 -13.85 -44.18
CA GLY A 172 -21.17 -15.23 -43.70
C GLY A 172 -22.58 -15.76 -43.47
N ALA A 173 -23.10 -16.49 -44.44
CA ALA A 173 -24.45 -17.04 -44.47
C ALA A 173 -24.66 -18.16 -43.44
N ALA A 174 -25.82 -18.15 -42.80
CA ALA A 174 -26.43 -19.34 -42.21
C ALA A 174 -27.04 -20.22 -43.30
N PRO A 175 -27.17 -21.53 -43.08
CA PRO A 175 -28.30 -22.28 -43.61
C PRO A 175 -29.22 -22.79 -42.50
N THR A 176 -30.49 -22.57 -42.79
CA THR A 176 -31.76 -22.97 -42.16
C THR A 176 -31.92 -24.46 -41.90
N GLY A 177 -32.77 -24.81 -40.91
CA GLY A 177 -33.23 -26.16 -40.55
C GLY A 177 -34.06 -26.88 -41.64
N PRO A 178 -34.93 -27.86 -41.32
CA PRO A 178 -35.67 -28.12 -40.08
C PRO A 178 -35.00 -29.03 -39.03
#